data_AF-R0N8E1-F1
#
_entry.id   AF-R0N8E1-F1
#
_cell.length_a   1.000
_cell.length_b   1.000
_cell.length_c   1.000
_cell.angle_alpha   90.00
_cell.angle_beta   90.00
_cell.angle_gamma   90.00
#
_symmetry.space_group_name_H-M   'P 1'
#
loop_
_entity.id
_entity.type
_entity.pdbx_description
1 polymer ?
#
loop_
_entity_poly.entity_id
_entity_poly.type
_entity_poly.pdbx_seq_one_letter_code
_entity_poly.pdbx_strand_id
1 'polypeptide(L)'
;MNRLKELRQEKKLSQKELAENIGVHYRTLQNWENGESQIKPEKAQQLADYFGVSVGYLLGYSEYRELEKALDKTIFSNYPDVETFLTQEIKELIGERTKDFYEYIDKQFYESYKNTAVPPEIVVKHREDFYSSFLFLPARLQKFIALWSILTETEQENIGKTIELLAMRGR
;
A
#
# COMPACT_ATOMS: atom_id res chain seq x y z
N MET A 1 16.88 9.66 -14.56
CA MET A 1 15.99 10.75 -15.04
C MET A 1 14.70 10.64 -14.24
N ASN A 2 14.25 11.72 -13.61
CA ASN A 2 13.05 11.73 -12.74
C ASN A 2 11.93 12.58 -13.40
N ARG A 3 10.71 12.51 -12.86
CA ARG A 3 9.52 13.23 -13.38
C ARG A 3 9.21 14.54 -12.63
N LEU A 4 10.12 15.03 -11.79
CA LEU A 4 9.88 16.20 -10.95
C LEU A 4 9.51 17.45 -11.78
N LYS A 5 10.26 17.68 -12.87
CA LYS A 5 10.03 18.82 -13.76
C LYS A 5 8.65 18.74 -14.45
N GLU A 6 8.27 17.55 -14.89
CA GLU A 6 6.97 17.29 -15.54
C GLU A 6 5.82 17.57 -14.57
N LEU A 7 5.87 16.97 -13.37
CA LEU A 7 4.87 17.15 -12.31
C LEU A 7 4.72 18.62 -11.88
N ARG A 8 5.84 19.35 -11.78
CA ARG A 8 5.82 20.79 -11.50
C ARG A 8 5.10 21.58 -12.59
N GLN A 9 5.40 21.29 -13.85
CA GLN A 9 4.82 21.97 -15.00
C GLN A 9 3.31 21.68 -15.15
N GLU A 10 2.87 20.46 -14.84
CA GLU A 10 1.45 20.10 -14.79
C GLU A 10 0.66 20.95 -13.79
N LYS A 11 1.25 21.22 -12.62
CA LYS A 11 0.68 22.15 -11.62
C LYS A 11 0.89 23.63 -11.96
N LYS A 12 1.51 23.95 -13.10
CA LYS A 12 1.82 25.32 -13.57
C LYS A 12 2.68 26.13 -12.59
N LEU A 13 3.55 25.45 -11.83
CA LEU A 13 4.43 26.09 -10.86
C LEU A 13 5.77 26.45 -11.50
N SER A 14 6.34 27.58 -11.09
CA SER A 14 7.76 27.88 -11.30
C SER A 14 8.63 27.04 -10.35
N GLN A 15 9.90 26.88 -10.70
CA GLN A 15 10.88 26.23 -9.83
C GLN A 15 11.02 26.95 -8.48
N LYS A 16 10.84 28.28 -8.44
CA LYS A 16 10.92 29.04 -7.21
C LYS A 16 9.73 28.75 -6.28
N GLU A 17 8.51 28.75 -6.81
CA GLU A 17 7.30 28.45 -6.04
C GLU A 17 7.33 27.02 -5.47
N LEU A 18 7.76 26.03 -6.26
CA LEU A 18 7.89 24.67 -5.75
C LEU A 18 8.97 24.55 -4.68
N ALA A 19 10.12 25.20 -4.87
CA ALA A 19 11.19 25.19 -3.87
C ALA A 19 10.72 25.80 -2.54
N GLU A 20 9.97 26.90 -2.58
CA GLU A 20 9.36 27.53 -1.41
C GLU A 20 8.33 26.60 -0.73
N ASN A 21 7.43 25.98 -1.50
CA ASN A 21 6.42 25.05 -0.97
C ASN A 21 7.03 23.82 -0.29
N ILE A 22 8.15 23.32 -0.79
CA ILE A 22 8.83 22.11 -0.28
C ILE A 22 9.87 22.46 0.79
N GLY A 23 10.16 23.76 0.99
CA GLY A 23 11.15 24.24 1.96
C GLY A 23 12.57 23.84 1.58
N VAL A 24 12.95 24.08 0.32
CA VAL A 24 14.31 23.84 -0.20
C VAL A 24 14.83 25.04 -0.95
N HIS A 25 16.15 25.13 -1.11
CA HIS A 25 16.74 26.21 -1.90
C HIS A 25 16.43 26.02 -3.40
N TYR A 26 16.23 27.11 -4.13
CA TYR A 26 15.98 27.09 -5.58
C TYR A 26 16.98 26.22 -6.36
N ARG A 27 18.28 26.39 -6.08
CA ARG A 27 19.35 25.58 -6.70
C ARG A 27 19.22 24.09 -6.39
N THR A 28 18.73 23.72 -5.20
CA THR A 28 18.50 22.31 -4.86
C THR A 28 17.45 21.70 -5.78
N LEU A 29 16.33 22.41 -5.96
CA LEU A 29 15.27 21.95 -6.87
C LEU A 29 15.75 21.89 -8.33
N GLN A 30 16.49 22.91 -8.77
CA GLN A 30 17.07 22.95 -10.12
C GLN A 30 17.99 21.76 -10.38
N ASN A 31 18.89 21.46 -9.43
CA ASN A 31 19.82 20.34 -9.55
C ASN A 31 19.07 18.99 -9.56
N TRP A 32 17.99 18.86 -8.78
CA TRP A 32 17.14 17.67 -8.82
C TRP A 32 16.46 17.48 -10.17
N GLU A 33 15.89 18.54 -10.75
CA GLU A 33 15.24 18.47 -12.07
C GLU A 33 16.23 18.15 -13.20
N ASN A 34 17.48 18.62 -13.08
CA ASN A 34 18.54 18.35 -14.05
C ASN A 34 19.24 17.01 -13.81
N GLY A 35 18.96 16.32 -12.69
CA GLY A 35 19.65 15.08 -12.31
C GLY A 35 21.09 15.28 -11.84
N GLU A 36 21.49 16.52 -11.53
CA GLU A 36 22.82 16.87 -11.02
C GLU A 36 22.99 16.47 -9.55
N SER A 37 21.90 16.25 -8.82
CA SER A 37 21.90 15.71 -7.47
C SER A 37 20.73 14.77 -7.22
N GLN A 38 20.93 13.83 -6.30
CA GLN A 38 19.91 12.87 -5.90
C GLN A 38 18.90 13.50 -4.93
N ILE A 39 17.63 13.11 -5.06
CA ILE A 39 16.57 13.46 -4.12
C ILE A 39 16.65 12.47 -2.96
N LYS A 40 16.87 12.96 -1.73
CA LYS A 40 16.89 12.10 -0.55
C LYS A 40 15.50 11.50 -0.30
N PRO A 41 15.40 10.29 0.30
CA PRO A 41 14.13 9.60 0.51
C PRO A 41 13.04 10.47 1.17
N GLU A 42 13.40 11.20 2.24
CA GLU A 42 12.49 12.11 2.96
C GLU A 42 11.90 13.20 2.04
N LYS A 43 12.72 13.78 1.16
CA LYS A 43 12.28 14.80 0.21
C LYS A 43 11.53 14.20 -0.97
N ALA A 44 11.88 12.99 -1.39
CA ALA A 44 11.15 12.26 -2.43
C ALA A 44 9.72 11.96 -1.97
N GLN A 45 9.55 11.52 -0.72
CA GLN A 45 8.24 11.32 -0.11
C GLN A 45 7.44 12.63 -0.04
N GLN A 46 8.04 13.70 0.50
CA GLN A 46 7.36 15.01 0.58
C GLN A 46 6.89 15.53 -0.78
N LEU A 47 7.70 15.35 -1.83
CA LEU A 47 7.33 15.73 -3.19
C LEU A 47 6.22 14.83 -3.74
N ALA A 48 6.31 13.52 -3.51
CA ALA A 48 5.30 12.56 -3.94
C ALA A 48 3.92 12.88 -3.33
N ASP A 49 3.89 13.17 -2.02
CA ASP A 49 2.69 13.60 -1.30
C ASP A 49 2.15 14.92 -1.85
N TYR A 50 3.03 15.90 -2.11
CA TYR A 50 2.65 17.19 -2.67
C TYR A 50 1.97 17.05 -4.04
N PHE A 51 2.43 16.13 -4.88
CA PHE A 51 1.87 15.89 -6.22
C PHE A 51 0.75 14.85 -6.25
N GLY A 52 0.51 14.12 -5.15
CA GLY A 52 -0.45 13.03 -5.11
C GLY A 52 -0.05 11.85 -5.99
N VAL A 53 1.25 11.54 -6.05
CA VAL A 53 1.81 10.46 -6.87
C VAL A 53 2.63 9.49 -6.03
N SER A 54 2.99 8.33 -6.59
CA SER A 54 3.92 7.41 -5.90
C SER A 54 5.37 7.93 -5.98
N VAL A 55 6.19 7.60 -4.97
CA VAL A 55 7.64 7.90 -5.00
C VAL A 55 8.32 7.26 -6.22
N GLY A 56 7.92 6.03 -6.55
CA GLY A 56 8.42 5.31 -7.73
C GLY A 56 8.12 6.05 -9.03
N TYR A 57 6.91 6.61 -9.18
CA TYR A 57 6.57 7.42 -10.35
C TYR A 57 7.38 8.71 -10.40
N LEU A 58 7.50 9.43 -9.28
CA LEU A 58 8.26 10.66 -9.20
C LEU A 58 9.73 10.45 -9.58
N LEU A 59 10.34 9.37 -9.10
CA LEU A 59 11.76 9.05 -9.35
C LEU A 59 12.01 8.38 -10.71
N GLY A 60 10.96 8.01 -11.46
CA GLY A 60 11.11 7.37 -12.77
C GLY A 60 11.31 5.85 -12.71
N TYR A 61 10.98 5.20 -11.59
CA TYR A 61 11.10 3.76 -11.40
C TYR A 61 9.82 2.98 -11.75
N SER A 62 8.70 3.67 -11.92
CA SER A 62 7.41 3.08 -12.26
C SER A 62 6.64 3.98 -13.22
N GLU A 63 5.84 3.40 -14.12
CA GLU A 63 4.94 4.16 -15.00
C GLU A 63 3.60 4.53 -14.33
N TYR A 64 3.34 4.01 -13.13
CA TYR A 64 2.05 4.21 -12.46
C TYR A 64 2.01 5.49 -11.61
N ARG A 65 1.29 6.50 -12.11
CA ARG A 65 1.20 7.85 -11.51
C ARG A 65 0.65 7.85 -10.08
N GLU A 66 -0.44 7.15 -9.85
CA GLU A 66 -1.07 7.04 -8.53
C GLU A 66 -0.94 5.59 -8.06
N LEU A 67 -0.51 5.39 -6.81
CA LEU A 67 -0.51 4.07 -6.18
C LEU A 67 -1.92 3.46 -6.26
N GLU A 68 -2.94 4.23 -5.88
CA GLU A 68 -4.34 3.78 -5.86
C GLU A 68 -4.82 3.25 -7.23
N LYS A 69 -4.58 3.97 -8.34
CA LYS A 69 -4.97 3.51 -9.71
C LYS A 69 -4.13 2.35 -10.24
N ALA A 70 -2.86 2.25 -9.82
CA ALA A 70 -2.01 1.10 -10.12
C ALA A 70 -2.58 -0.16 -9.48
N LEU A 71 -3.05 -0.04 -8.24
CA LEU A 71 -3.69 -1.11 -7.50
C LEU A 71 -5.07 -1.39 -8.13
N ASP A 72 -5.89 -0.36 -8.41
CA ASP A 72 -7.26 -0.49 -8.93
C ASP A 72 -7.36 -1.24 -10.28
N LYS A 73 -6.49 -0.90 -11.26
CA LYS A 73 -6.51 -1.53 -12.59
C LYS A 73 -5.72 -2.82 -12.70
N THR A 74 -4.69 -3.01 -11.88
CA THR A 74 -3.76 -4.15 -12.02
C THR A 74 -4.05 -5.23 -10.98
N ILE A 75 -4.37 -4.86 -9.73
CA ILE A 75 -4.60 -5.83 -8.64
C ILE A 75 -6.03 -6.38 -8.64
N PHE A 76 -7.04 -5.57 -8.93
CA PHE A 76 -8.44 -6.00 -8.80
C PHE A 76 -9.06 -6.57 -10.08
N SER A 77 -8.48 -6.28 -11.26
CA SER A 77 -9.11 -6.64 -12.54
C SER A 77 -8.49 -7.83 -13.28
N ASN A 78 -7.24 -8.23 -12.97
CA ASN A 78 -6.44 -9.11 -13.85
C ASN A 78 -5.86 -10.39 -13.22
N TYR A 79 -6.31 -10.81 -12.03
CA TYR A 79 -5.77 -12.03 -11.39
C TYR A 79 -6.84 -13.10 -11.12
N PRO A 80 -7.39 -13.75 -12.18
CA PRO A 80 -8.27 -14.90 -12.04
C PRO A 80 -7.61 -16.11 -11.33
N ASP A 81 -6.28 -16.11 -11.16
CA ASP A 81 -5.59 -17.18 -10.43
C ASP A 81 -5.52 -16.98 -8.90
N VAL A 82 -5.87 -15.78 -8.38
CA VAL A 82 -5.98 -15.55 -6.92
C VAL A 82 -7.31 -16.08 -6.35
N GLU A 83 -8.31 -16.26 -7.21
CA GLU A 83 -9.66 -16.71 -6.89
C GLU A 83 -9.70 -18.16 -6.34
N THR A 84 -8.60 -18.91 -6.48
CA THR A 84 -8.50 -20.33 -6.14
C THR A 84 -7.56 -20.63 -4.96
N PHE A 85 -7.23 -19.65 -4.12
CA PHE A 85 -6.36 -19.90 -2.95
C PHE A 85 -7.08 -20.34 -1.68
N LEU A 86 -8.34 -19.96 -1.47
CA LEU A 86 -9.04 -20.41 -0.26
C LEU A 86 -9.41 -21.89 -0.39
N THR A 87 -9.08 -22.67 0.64
CA THR A 87 -9.56 -24.05 0.74
C THR A 87 -11.09 -24.05 0.76
N GLN A 88 -11.70 -25.11 0.24
CA GLN A 88 -13.16 -25.26 0.27
C GLN A 88 -13.73 -25.11 1.69
N GLU A 89 -13.01 -25.63 2.69
CA GLU A 89 -13.35 -25.48 4.11
C GLU A 89 -13.40 -24.01 4.56
N ILE A 90 -12.44 -23.17 4.12
CA ILE A 90 -12.45 -21.74 4.46
C ILE A 90 -13.55 -21.01 3.68
N LYS A 91 -13.77 -21.35 2.40
CA LYS A 91 -14.86 -20.78 1.60
C LYS A 91 -16.22 -21.05 2.24
N GLU A 92 -16.44 -22.27 2.72
CA GLU A 92 -17.66 -22.64 3.45
C GLU A 92 -17.78 -21.91 4.79
N LEU A 93 -16.66 -21.72 5.51
CA LEU A 93 -16.65 -21.03 6.79
C LEU A 93 -17.07 -19.56 6.71
N ILE A 94 -16.59 -18.84 5.69
CA ILE A 94 -16.86 -17.39 5.53
C ILE A 94 -18.03 -17.10 4.57
N GLY A 95 -18.44 -18.10 3.78
CA GLY A 95 -19.60 -18.03 2.90
C GLY A 95 -19.55 -16.86 1.91
N GLU A 96 -20.66 -16.11 1.86
CA GLU A 96 -20.83 -14.94 1.01
C GLU A 96 -19.84 -13.81 1.32
N ARG A 97 -19.20 -13.82 2.50
CA ARG A 97 -18.18 -12.83 2.91
C ARG A 97 -16.77 -13.17 2.43
N THR A 98 -16.65 -14.08 1.47
CA THR A 98 -15.37 -14.37 0.81
C THR A 98 -14.76 -13.11 0.18
N LYS A 99 -15.60 -12.22 -0.37
CA LYS A 99 -15.15 -10.93 -0.90
C LYS A 99 -14.52 -10.06 0.18
N ASP A 100 -15.16 -9.98 1.34
CA ASP A 100 -14.70 -9.17 2.48
C ASP A 100 -13.32 -9.62 2.97
N PHE A 101 -13.04 -10.94 2.94
CA PHE A 101 -11.70 -11.47 3.24
C PHE A 101 -10.65 -10.90 2.28
N TYR A 102 -10.89 -10.98 0.98
CA TYR A 102 -9.94 -10.49 -0.02
C TYR A 102 -9.74 -8.97 0.10
N GLU A 103 -10.83 -8.22 0.24
CA GLU A 103 -10.78 -6.76 0.43
C GLU A 103 -10.02 -6.36 1.69
N TYR A 104 -10.20 -7.10 2.79
CA TYR A 104 -9.46 -6.84 4.02
C TYR A 104 -7.96 -7.06 3.84
N ILE A 105 -7.55 -8.19 3.25
CA ILE A 105 -6.13 -8.48 2.99
C ILE A 105 -5.54 -7.39 2.10
N ASP A 106 -6.23 -7.03 1.02
CA ASP A 106 -5.78 -5.99 0.09
C ASP A 106 -5.62 -4.64 0.79
N LYS A 107 -6.56 -4.28 1.67
CA LYS A 107 -6.47 -3.10 2.52
C LYS A 107 -5.26 -3.17 3.46
N GLN A 108 -4.99 -4.29 4.10
CA GLN A 108 -3.81 -4.42 4.99
C GLN A 108 -2.50 -4.25 4.23
N PHE A 109 -2.40 -4.81 3.02
CA PHE A 109 -1.25 -4.60 2.15
C PHE A 109 -1.12 -3.13 1.76
N TYR A 110 -2.20 -2.50 1.29
CA TYR A 110 -2.17 -1.08 0.97
C TYR A 110 -1.71 -0.23 2.15
N GLU A 111 -2.31 -0.41 3.32
CA GLU A 111 -1.97 0.34 4.53
C GLU A 111 -0.49 0.14 4.94
N SER A 112 0.05 -1.06 4.73
CA SER A 112 1.46 -1.37 5.02
C SER A 112 2.44 -0.69 4.05
N TYR A 113 2.04 -0.48 2.79
CA TYR A 113 2.93 0.02 1.73
C TYR A 113 2.65 1.46 1.28
N LYS A 114 1.51 2.07 1.64
CA LYS A 114 1.08 3.40 1.14
C LYS A 114 2.08 4.53 1.40
N ASN A 115 2.88 4.42 2.46
CA ASN A 115 3.91 5.40 2.82
C ASN A 115 5.34 4.88 2.58
N THR A 116 5.48 3.89 1.69
CA THR A 116 6.78 3.27 1.38
C THR A 116 7.18 3.55 -0.06
N ALA A 117 8.48 3.50 -0.34
CA ALA A 117 9.02 3.59 -1.69
C ALA A 117 9.01 2.25 -2.45
N VAL A 118 8.27 1.24 -1.95
CA VAL A 118 8.24 -0.10 -2.55
C VAL A 118 7.47 -0.05 -3.88
N PRO A 119 8.06 -0.52 -4.99
CA PRO A 119 7.38 -0.57 -6.29
C PRO A 119 6.10 -1.43 -6.25
N PRO A 120 5.03 -1.07 -6.99
CA PRO A 120 3.78 -1.83 -7.00
C PRO A 120 3.95 -3.31 -7.35
N GLU A 121 4.87 -3.65 -8.26
CA GLU A 121 5.14 -5.02 -8.70
C GLU A 121 5.67 -5.88 -7.54
N ILE A 122 6.44 -5.26 -6.62
CA ILE A 122 6.93 -5.92 -5.42
C ILE A 122 5.81 -6.08 -4.39
N VAL A 123 4.91 -5.09 -4.27
CA VAL A 123 3.73 -5.18 -3.38
C VAL A 123 2.82 -6.33 -3.83
N VAL A 124 2.58 -6.47 -5.14
CA VAL A 124 1.84 -7.59 -5.72
C VAL A 124 2.52 -8.92 -5.39
N LYS A 125 3.84 -9.01 -5.58
CA LYS A 125 4.58 -10.22 -5.23
C LYS A 125 4.44 -10.56 -3.74
N HIS A 126 4.57 -9.59 -2.83
CA HIS A 126 4.40 -9.85 -1.40
C HIS A 126 2.99 -10.31 -1.05
N ARG A 127 1.97 -9.81 -1.76
CA ARG A 127 0.60 -10.26 -1.64
C ARG A 127 0.43 -11.72 -2.12
N GLU A 128 1.00 -12.07 -3.26
CA GLU A 128 1.00 -13.45 -3.77
C GLU A 128 1.75 -14.41 -2.83
N ASP A 129 2.90 -13.98 -2.31
CA ASP A 129 3.69 -14.70 -1.33
C ASP A 129 2.89 -14.91 -0.03
N PHE A 130 2.05 -13.94 0.37
CA PHE A 130 1.14 -14.09 1.50
C PHE A 130 0.08 -15.16 1.24
N TYR A 131 -0.62 -15.16 0.10
CA TYR A 131 -1.62 -16.20 -0.17
C TYR A 131 -1.00 -17.59 -0.25
N SER A 132 0.18 -17.68 -0.86
CA SER A 132 0.97 -18.92 -0.89
C SER A 132 1.31 -19.37 0.52
N SER A 133 1.80 -18.46 1.37
CA SER A 133 2.15 -18.78 2.76
C SER A 133 0.93 -19.11 3.63
N PHE A 134 -0.19 -18.42 3.39
CA PHE A 134 -1.46 -18.62 4.08
C PHE A 134 -1.95 -20.07 3.94
N LEU A 135 -1.83 -20.66 2.75
CA LEU A 135 -2.19 -22.06 2.50
C LEU A 135 -1.39 -23.06 3.34
N PHE A 136 -0.16 -22.72 3.72
CA PHE A 136 0.69 -23.58 4.54
C PHE A 136 0.56 -23.32 6.04
N LEU A 137 -0.23 -22.32 6.46
CA LEU A 137 -0.50 -22.10 7.87
C LEU A 137 -1.29 -23.28 8.46
N PRO A 138 -1.10 -23.61 9.75
CA PRO A 138 -2.00 -24.51 10.46
C PRO A 138 -3.48 -24.09 10.28
N ALA A 139 -4.38 -25.05 10.08
CA ALA A 139 -5.80 -24.79 9.80
C ALA A 139 -6.46 -23.85 10.83
N ARG A 140 -6.08 -23.93 12.11
CA ARG A 140 -6.58 -23.02 13.15
C ARG A 140 -6.22 -21.56 12.87
N LEU A 141 -5.01 -21.29 12.37
CA LEU A 141 -4.57 -19.94 12.02
C LEU A 141 -5.24 -19.44 10.75
N GLN A 142 -5.40 -20.31 9.75
CA GLN A 142 -6.15 -19.96 8.53
C GLN A 142 -7.58 -19.51 8.89
N LYS A 143 -8.28 -20.31 9.70
CA LYS A 143 -9.64 -19.98 10.17
C LYS A 143 -9.68 -18.69 10.98
N PHE A 144 -8.71 -18.49 11.87
CA PHE A 144 -8.62 -17.27 12.67
C PHE A 144 -8.46 -16.03 11.79
N ILE A 145 -7.49 -16.03 10.87
CA ILE A 145 -7.25 -14.92 9.95
C ILE A 145 -8.48 -14.68 9.08
N ALA A 146 -9.08 -15.74 8.52
CA ALA A 146 -10.26 -15.63 7.69
C ALA A 146 -11.45 -15.01 8.45
N LEU A 147 -11.76 -15.51 9.64
CA LEU A 147 -12.84 -14.96 10.47
C LEU A 147 -12.54 -13.56 10.97
N TRP A 148 -11.28 -13.23 11.27
CA TRP A 148 -10.89 -11.90 11.69
C TRP A 148 -11.06 -10.87 10.57
N SER A 149 -10.67 -11.23 9.35
CA SER A 149 -10.68 -10.35 8.18
C SER A 149 -12.07 -9.83 7.78
N ILE A 150 -13.11 -10.62 8.05
CA ILE A 150 -14.50 -10.32 7.70
C ILE A 150 -15.24 -9.55 8.80
N LEU A 151 -14.53 -9.15 9.87
CA LEU A 151 -15.07 -8.31 10.93
C LEU A 151 -14.93 -6.83 10.59
N THR A 152 -15.86 -6.03 11.09
CA THR A 152 -15.73 -4.57 11.10
C THR A 152 -14.59 -4.12 12.02
N GLU A 153 -14.06 -2.93 11.78
CA GLU A 153 -13.01 -2.35 12.63
C GLU A 153 -13.45 -2.25 14.10
N THR A 154 -14.72 -1.89 14.34
CA THR A 154 -15.29 -1.82 15.69
C THR A 154 -15.36 -3.20 16.37
N GLU A 155 -15.72 -4.26 15.63
CA GLU A 155 -15.73 -5.62 16.17
C GLU A 155 -14.31 -6.10 16.52
N GLN A 156 -13.34 -5.84 15.64
CA GLN A 156 -11.93 -6.15 15.90
C GLN A 156 -11.41 -5.42 17.15
N GLU A 157 -11.73 -4.13 17.29
CA GLU A 157 -11.36 -3.33 18.47
C GLU A 157 -11.99 -3.88 19.76
N ASN A 158 -13.28 -4.24 19.71
CA ASN A 158 -13.99 -4.81 20.85
C ASN A 158 -13.42 -6.17 21.27
N ILE A 159 -13.05 -7.02 20.31
CA ILE A 159 -12.36 -8.29 20.60
C ILE A 159 -10.99 -8.02 21.23
N GLY A 160 -10.21 -7.08 20.69
CA GLY A 160 -8.92 -6.68 21.25
C GLY A 160 -9.02 -6.26 22.71
N LYS A 161 -9.95 -5.35 23.02
CA LYS A 161 -10.25 -4.90 24.40
C LYS A 161 -10.65 -6.07 25.30
N THR A 162 -11.43 -7.01 24.79
CA THR A 162 -11.85 -8.20 25.56
C THR A 162 -10.66 -9.09 25.89
N ILE A 163 -9.74 -9.32 24.94
CA ILE A 163 -8.52 -10.10 25.15
C ILE A 163 -7.64 -9.43 26.22
N GLU A 164 -7.45 -8.11 26.15
CA GLU A 164 -6.68 -7.36 27.15
C GLU A 164 -7.26 -7.52 28.55
N LEU A 165 -8.58 -7.38 28.70
CA LEU A 165 -9.27 -7.56 29.99
C LEU A 165 -9.10 -8.97 30.55
N LEU A 166 -9.18 -9.99 29.70
CA LEU A 166 -8.97 -11.39 30.10
C LEU A 166 -7.52 -11.65 30.51
N ALA A 167 -6.55 -11.08 29.78
CA ALA A 167 -5.13 -11.20 30.09
C ALA A 167 -4.75 -10.51 31.42
N MET A 168 -5.43 -9.42 31.78
CA MET A 168 -5.23 -8.73 33.06
C MET A 168 -5.81 -9.50 34.26
N ARG A 169 -6.90 -10.26 34.08
CA ARG A 169 -7.51 -11.09 35.13
C ARG A 169 -6.73 -12.38 35.45
N GLY A 170 -5.80 -12.76 34.59
CA GLY A 170 -4.94 -13.93 34.78
C GLY A 170 -3.64 -13.65 35.56
N ARG A 171 -3.46 -12.44 36.11
CA ARG A 171 -2.34 -12.07 36.97
C ARG A 171 -2.76 -11.93 38.42
#